data_AF-A0A524D1L5-F1
#
_entry.id   AF-A0A524D1L5-F1
#
_cell.length_a   1.000
_cell.length_b   1.000
_cell.length_c   1.000
_cell.angle_alpha   90.00
_cell.angle_beta   90.00
_cell.angle_gamma   90.00
#
_symmetry.space_group_name_H-M   'P 1'
#
loop_
_entity.id
_entity.type
_entity.pdbx_description
1 polymer ?
#
loop_
_entity_poly.entity_id
_entity_poly.type
_entity_poly.pdbx_seq_one_letter_code
_entity_poly.pdbx_strand_id
1 'polypeptide(L)'
;MAFEEPQPTPPQYASPLMAFEGLSMLALILQFAAGGVSVYYGVPNALASFGIFAIISIEPLYALFFLAWFGLAIVAWIQLFFGYRMYKKHPSALKGATLINVIAVALYVIDIITTIVILGPVFLIFFPTTLLFFSINLVTVILLQVGSVKEVFAPEEHQTVYGTEYGSSQNW
;
A
#
# COMPACT_ATOMS: atom_id res chain seq x y z
N MET A 1 -45.50 -17.73 36.21
CA MET A 1 -44.44 -16.91 35.59
C MET A 1 -43.98 -17.65 34.36
N ALA A 2 -44.18 -17.09 33.17
CA ALA A 2 -43.58 -17.64 31.97
C ALA A 2 -42.13 -17.13 31.91
N PHE A 3 -41.18 -18.01 31.62
CA PHE A 3 -39.82 -17.59 31.29
C PHE A 3 -39.85 -17.06 29.86
N GLU A 4 -39.37 -15.84 29.65
CA GLU A 4 -39.10 -15.34 28.30
C GLU A 4 -37.90 -16.14 27.75
N GLU A 5 -38.09 -16.80 26.61
CA GLU A 5 -37.00 -17.54 25.97
C GLU A 5 -35.90 -16.56 25.55
N PRO A 6 -34.62 -16.85 25.84
CA PRO A 6 -33.52 -15.97 25.46
C PRO A 6 -33.50 -15.83 23.94
N GLN A 7 -33.68 -14.60 23.43
CA GLN A 7 -33.73 -14.37 22.00
C GLN A 7 -32.44 -14.91 21.33
N PRO A 8 -32.57 -15.57 20.17
CA PRO A 8 -31.40 -16.09 19.47
C PRO A 8 -30.49 -14.92 19.11
N THR A 9 -29.28 -14.90 19.68
CA THR A 9 -28.26 -13.95 19.28
C THR A 9 -28.07 -14.03 17.77
N PRO A 10 -28.12 -12.91 17.03
CA PRO A 10 -28.01 -12.94 15.59
C PRO A 10 -26.70 -13.62 15.18
N PRO A 11 -26.70 -14.42 14.09
CA PRO A 11 -25.53 -15.17 13.66
C PRO A 11 -24.32 -14.23 13.58
N GLN A 12 -23.28 -14.59 14.31
CA GLN A 12 -22.05 -13.82 14.43
C GLN A 12 -21.22 -13.97 13.13
N TYR A 13 -21.73 -13.38 12.05
CA TYR A 13 -20.99 -13.18 10.81
C TYR A 13 -19.65 -12.54 11.19
N ALA A 14 -18.55 -13.22 10.84
CA ALA A 14 -17.20 -12.77 11.14
C ALA A 14 -17.08 -11.29 10.75
N SER A 15 -16.86 -10.42 11.74
CA SER A 15 -17.14 -8.99 11.55
C SER A 15 -16.27 -8.46 10.39
N PRO A 16 -16.78 -7.55 9.55
CA PRO A 16 -15.99 -6.97 8.46
C PRO A 16 -14.65 -6.36 8.93
N LEU A 17 -14.55 -6.01 10.22
CA LEU A 17 -13.35 -5.59 10.93
C LEU A 17 -12.27 -6.69 11.03
N MET A 18 -12.61 -7.96 11.31
CA MET A 18 -11.61 -9.05 11.31
C MET A 18 -11.00 -9.26 9.91
N ALA A 19 -11.82 -9.16 8.86
CA ALA A 19 -11.34 -9.24 7.48
C ALA A 19 -10.50 -8.00 7.07
N PHE A 20 -10.77 -6.84 7.67
CA PHE A 20 -9.99 -5.62 7.46
C PHE A 20 -8.58 -5.71 8.04
N GLU A 21 -8.40 -6.31 9.23
CA GLU A 21 -7.06 -6.57 9.79
C GLU A 21 -6.24 -7.50 8.87
N GLY A 22 -6.84 -8.59 8.37
CA GLY A 22 -6.17 -9.53 7.47
C GLY A 22 -5.72 -8.91 6.14
N LEU A 23 -6.59 -8.13 5.47
CA LEU A 23 -6.26 -7.48 4.20
C LEU A 23 -5.21 -6.37 4.38
N SER A 24 -5.31 -5.59 5.46
CA SER A 24 -4.35 -4.53 5.77
C SER A 24 -2.97 -5.10 6.14
N MET A 25 -2.94 -6.24 6.85
CA MET A 25 -1.70 -6.95 7.19
C MET A 25 -1.07 -7.62 5.96
N LEU A 26 -1.86 -8.15 5.02
CA LEU A 26 -1.34 -8.63 3.74
C LEU A 26 -0.76 -7.48 2.91
N ALA A 27 -1.47 -6.35 2.80
CA ALA A 27 -0.97 -5.17 2.10
C ALA A 27 0.33 -4.64 2.72
N LEU A 28 0.43 -4.66 4.05
CA LEU A 28 1.64 -4.31 4.80
C LEU A 28 2.82 -5.24 4.47
N ILE A 29 2.59 -6.56 4.46
CA ILE A 29 3.61 -7.56 4.10
C ILE A 29 4.07 -7.36 2.64
N LEU A 30 3.14 -7.17 1.71
CA LEU A 30 3.44 -6.92 0.30
C LEU A 30 4.21 -5.61 0.11
N GLN A 31 3.85 -4.55 0.83
CA GLN A 31 4.57 -3.27 0.80
C GLN A 31 6.00 -3.39 1.36
N PHE A 32 6.22 -4.15 2.43
CA PHE A 32 7.56 -4.43 2.95
C PHE A 32 8.38 -5.33 2.01
N ALA A 33 7.76 -6.33 1.39
CA ALA A 33 8.42 -7.20 0.41
C ALA A 33 8.83 -6.40 -0.84
N ALA A 34 7.90 -5.63 -1.42
CA ALA A 34 8.17 -4.75 -2.56
C ALA A 34 9.24 -3.71 -2.23
N GLY A 35 9.07 -2.95 -1.14
CA GLY A 35 10.01 -1.91 -0.73
C GLY A 35 11.39 -2.45 -0.37
N GLY A 36 11.48 -3.52 0.42
CA GLY A 36 12.76 -4.10 0.85
C GLY A 36 13.56 -4.69 -0.31
N VAL A 37 12.89 -5.43 -1.20
CA VAL A 37 13.56 -6.02 -2.38
C VAL A 37 13.89 -4.93 -3.42
N SER A 38 13.05 -3.91 -3.57
CA SER A 38 13.33 -2.75 -4.44
C SER A 38 14.45 -1.86 -3.90
N VAL A 39 14.66 -1.77 -2.58
CA VAL A 39 15.88 -1.14 -2.04
C VAL A 39 17.11 -1.99 -2.37
N TYR A 40 17.04 -3.32 -2.18
CA TYR A 40 18.17 -4.22 -2.43
C TYR A 40 18.65 -4.24 -3.89
N TYR A 41 17.73 -4.30 -4.87
CA TYR A 41 18.10 -4.30 -6.30
C TYR A 41 18.09 -2.90 -6.92
N GLY A 42 17.12 -2.06 -6.56
CA GLY A 42 16.91 -0.75 -7.17
C GLY A 42 17.94 0.29 -6.77
N VAL A 43 18.46 0.29 -5.53
CA VAL A 43 19.50 1.27 -5.14
C VAL A 43 20.83 1.01 -5.86
N PRO A 44 21.40 -0.23 -5.90
CA PRO A 44 22.59 -0.49 -6.69
C PRO A 44 22.39 -0.21 -8.19
N ASN A 45 21.25 -0.61 -8.76
CA ASN A 45 20.94 -0.33 -10.16
C ASN A 45 20.79 1.17 -10.43
N ALA A 46 20.17 1.95 -9.55
CA ALA A 46 20.05 3.40 -9.69
C ALA A 46 21.40 4.11 -9.58
N LEU A 47 22.31 3.65 -8.70
CA LEU A 47 23.67 4.19 -8.59
C LEU A 47 24.52 3.87 -9.82
N ALA A 48 24.47 2.62 -10.31
CA ALA A 48 25.12 2.23 -11.57
C ALA A 48 24.54 3.01 -12.75
N SER A 49 23.21 3.16 -12.80
CA SER A 49 22.49 3.96 -13.79
C SER A 49 22.90 5.42 -13.77
N PHE A 50 23.12 6.03 -12.60
CA PHE A 50 23.58 7.42 -12.51
C PHE A 50 25.00 7.59 -13.09
N GLY A 51 25.90 6.65 -12.79
CA GLY A 51 27.24 6.63 -13.38
C GLY A 51 27.22 6.45 -14.91
N ILE A 52 26.32 5.62 -15.43
CA ILE A 52 26.16 5.39 -16.87
C ILE A 52 25.43 6.56 -17.56
N PHE A 53 24.41 7.14 -16.93
CA PHE A 53 23.65 8.30 -17.41
C PHE A 53 24.60 9.47 -17.67
N ALA A 54 25.54 9.75 -16.75
CA ALA A 54 26.56 10.78 -16.90
C ALA A 54 27.51 10.57 -18.10
N ILE A 55 27.53 9.38 -18.71
CA ILE A 55 28.42 9.00 -19.81
C ILE A 55 27.66 8.80 -21.14
N ILE A 56 26.42 8.30 -21.09
CA ILE A 56 25.69 7.74 -22.26
C ILE A 56 24.41 8.55 -22.62
N SER A 57 24.03 9.60 -21.88
CA SER A 57 22.76 10.33 -22.07
C SER A 57 22.66 11.23 -23.33
N ILE A 58 22.90 10.65 -24.51
CA ILE A 58 22.66 11.28 -25.83
C ILE A 58 21.23 10.98 -26.30
N GLU A 59 20.67 9.82 -25.95
CA GLU A 59 19.32 9.39 -26.37
C GLU A 59 18.25 9.58 -25.26
N PRO A 60 17.13 10.29 -25.52
CA PRO A 60 16.09 10.56 -24.53
C PRO A 60 15.41 9.33 -23.92
N LEU A 61 15.35 8.20 -24.64
CA LEU A 61 14.72 6.96 -24.14
C LEU A 61 15.49 6.34 -22.99
N TYR A 62 16.83 6.29 -23.08
CA TYR A 62 17.68 5.83 -21.98
C TYR A 62 17.60 6.79 -20.78
N ALA A 63 17.48 8.09 -21.02
CA ALA A 63 17.29 9.06 -19.95
C ALA A 63 15.98 8.82 -19.16
N LEU A 64 14.88 8.51 -19.85
CA LEU A 64 13.60 8.14 -19.22
C LEU A 64 13.69 6.82 -18.45
N PHE A 65 14.33 5.80 -19.02
CA PHE A 65 14.57 4.50 -18.37
C PHE A 65 15.35 4.68 -17.05
N PHE A 66 16.51 5.36 -17.08
CA PHE A 66 17.32 5.60 -15.88
C PHE A 66 16.60 6.47 -14.85
N LEU A 67 15.81 7.47 -15.28
CA LEU A 67 15.00 8.28 -14.38
C LEU A 67 13.90 7.47 -13.69
N ALA A 68 13.27 6.52 -14.39
CA ALA A 68 12.28 5.62 -13.81
C ALA A 68 12.91 4.73 -12.73
N TRP A 69 14.09 4.14 -12.98
CA TRP A 69 14.83 3.35 -11.99
C TRP A 69 15.24 4.15 -10.75
N PHE A 70 15.72 5.38 -10.94
CA PHE A 70 16.04 6.28 -9.83
C PHE A 70 14.79 6.65 -9.02
N GLY A 71 13.68 6.93 -9.70
CA GLY A 71 12.38 7.17 -9.06
C GLY A 71 11.89 5.95 -8.25
N LEU A 72 12.00 4.75 -8.80
CA LEU A 72 11.62 3.50 -8.13
C LEU A 72 12.44 3.26 -6.85
N ALA A 73 13.73 3.58 -6.85
CA ALA A 73 14.58 3.49 -5.65
C ALA A 73 14.11 4.46 -4.54
N ILE A 74 13.74 5.70 -4.88
CA ILE A 74 13.17 6.67 -3.92
C ILE A 74 11.81 6.18 -3.40
N VAL A 75 10.95 5.71 -4.30
CA VAL A 75 9.62 5.18 -3.99
C VAL A 75 9.70 4.00 -3.03
N ALA A 76 10.68 3.09 -3.18
CA ALA A 76 10.90 1.96 -2.30
C ALA A 76 11.19 2.39 -0.84
N TRP A 77 12.02 3.43 -0.64
CA TRP A 77 12.25 4.01 0.70
C TRP A 77 10.99 4.62 1.30
N ILE A 78 10.20 5.35 0.50
CA ILE A 78 8.94 5.97 0.96
C ILE A 78 7.89 4.88 1.26
N GLN A 79 7.88 3.77 0.53
CA GLN A 79 7.04 2.60 0.83
C GLN A 79 7.39 1.97 2.18
N LEU A 80 8.68 1.76 2.47
CA LEU A 80 9.11 1.27 3.79
C LEU A 80 8.71 2.22 4.92
N PHE A 81 8.79 3.54 4.70
CA PHE A 81 8.35 4.55 5.66
C PHE A 81 6.84 4.51 5.93
N PHE A 82 6.01 4.44 4.88
CA PHE A 82 4.56 4.34 5.06
C PHE A 82 4.12 2.98 5.60
N GLY A 83 4.78 1.88 5.21
CA GLY A 83 4.59 0.56 5.81
C GLY A 83 4.87 0.59 7.31
N TYR A 84 6.00 1.18 7.75
CA TYR A 84 6.28 1.36 9.17
C TYR A 84 5.22 2.20 9.90
N ARG A 85 4.68 3.25 9.27
CA ARG A 85 3.59 4.04 9.86
C ARG A 85 2.25 3.30 9.92
N MET A 86 1.94 2.47 8.92
CA MET A 86 0.79 1.57 8.95
C MET A 86 0.92 0.51 10.05
N TYR A 87 2.11 -0.08 10.23
CA TYR A 87 2.41 -0.99 11.34
C TYR A 87 2.18 -0.33 12.71
N LYS A 88 2.47 0.97 12.83
CA LYS A 88 2.16 1.79 14.03
C LYS A 88 0.70 2.26 14.11
N LYS A 89 -0.21 1.72 13.29
CA LYS A 89 -1.66 2.01 13.25
C LYS A 89 -2.00 3.51 13.08
N HIS A 90 -1.19 4.28 12.36
CA HIS A 90 -1.53 5.67 12.02
C HIS A 90 -2.55 5.73 10.86
N PRO A 91 -3.77 6.27 11.04
CA PRO A 91 -4.81 6.25 9.99
C PRO A 91 -4.42 7.08 8.74
N SER A 92 -3.65 8.15 8.91
CA SER A 92 -3.11 8.93 7.79
C SER A 92 -2.10 8.17 6.92
N ALA A 93 -1.57 7.03 7.40
CA ALA A 93 -0.61 6.23 6.66
C ALA A 93 -1.23 5.47 5.50
N LEU A 94 -2.50 5.04 5.59
CA LEU A 94 -3.19 4.28 4.53
C LEU A 94 -3.28 5.08 3.22
N LYS A 95 -3.62 6.37 3.30
CA LYS A 95 -3.69 7.25 2.13
C LYS A 95 -2.31 7.49 1.51
N GLY A 96 -1.29 7.69 2.33
CA GLY A 96 0.10 7.83 1.88
C GLY A 96 0.65 6.55 1.25
N ALA A 97 0.40 5.39 1.87
CA ALA A 97 0.74 4.07 1.35
C ALA A 97 0.04 3.79 0.01
N THR A 98 -1.24 4.15 -0.13
CA THR A 98 -1.97 4.00 -1.40
C THR A 98 -1.34 4.86 -2.49
N LEU A 99 -1.11 6.15 -2.20
CA LEU A 99 -0.52 7.09 -3.16
C LEU A 99 0.87 6.66 -3.62
N ILE A 100 1.74 6.23 -2.72
CA ILE A 100 3.10 5.81 -3.10
C ILE A 100 3.12 4.51 -3.90
N ASN A 101 2.20 3.56 -3.64
CA ASN A 101 2.03 2.38 -4.49
C ASN A 101 1.47 2.74 -5.87
N VAL A 102 0.56 3.73 -5.99
CA VAL A 102 0.10 4.24 -7.29
C VAL A 102 1.26 4.88 -8.09
N ILE A 103 2.12 5.66 -7.43
CA ILE A 103 3.33 6.23 -8.06
C ILE A 103 4.28 5.10 -8.51
N ALA A 104 4.47 4.06 -7.69
CA ALA A 104 5.27 2.89 -8.06
C ALA A 104 4.72 2.20 -9.32
N VAL A 105 3.41 1.95 -9.38
CA VAL A 105 2.73 1.38 -10.57
C VAL A 105 2.99 2.24 -11.81
N ALA A 106 2.86 3.57 -11.71
CA ALA A 106 3.10 4.47 -12.83
C ALA A 106 4.58 4.44 -13.32
N LEU A 107 5.54 4.39 -12.39
CA LEU A 107 6.96 4.26 -12.74
C LEU A 107 7.28 2.89 -13.36
N TYR A 108 6.69 1.80 -12.86
CA TYR A 108 6.82 0.49 -13.49
C TYR A 108 6.21 0.44 -14.89
N VAL A 109 5.11 1.15 -15.17
CA VAL A 109 4.58 1.28 -16.55
C VAL A 109 5.59 1.98 -17.47
N ILE A 110 6.26 3.03 -16.99
CA ILE A 110 7.32 3.72 -17.75
C ILE A 110 8.53 2.80 -17.98
N ASP A 111 8.97 2.06 -16.96
CA ASP A 111 10.05 1.07 -17.06
C ASP A 111 9.71 -0.04 -18.08
N ILE A 112 8.51 -0.62 -18.00
CA ILE A 112 8.03 -1.64 -18.94
C ILE A 112 8.00 -1.10 -20.38
N ILE A 113 7.42 0.09 -20.60
CA ILE A 113 7.31 0.67 -21.96
C ILE A 113 8.70 1.00 -22.52
N THR A 114 9.55 1.68 -21.75
CA THR A 114 10.91 2.03 -22.20
C THR A 114 11.76 0.79 -22.47
N THR A 115 11.68 -0.24 -21.61
CA THR A 115 12.42 -1.48 -21.81
C THR A 115 11.92 -2.28 -23.01
N ILE A 116 10.60 -2.33 -23.26
CA ILE A 116 10.05 -2.96 -24.48
C ILE A 116 10.49 -2.20 -25.74
N VAL A 117 10.58 -0.86 -25.71
CA VAL A 117 11.06 -0.08 -26.86
C VAL A 117 12.57 -0.30 -27.10
N ILE A 118 13.38 -0.39 -26.04
CA ILE A 118 14.84 -0.54 -26.15
C ILE A 118 15.25 -2.00 -26.49
N LEU A 119 14.63 -3.01 -25.86
CA LEU A 119 15.02 -4.43 -25.97
C LEU A 119 14.03 -5.30 -26.76
N GLY A 120 12.89 -4.76 -27.17
CA GLY A 120 11.88 -5.48 -27.95
C GLY A 120 11.29 -6.69 -27.21
N PRO A 121 10.96 -7.79 -27.90
CA PRO A 121 10.31 -8.96 -27.30
C PRO A 121 11.19 -9.72 -26.29
N VAL A 122 12.49 -9.40 -26.24
CA VAL A 122 13.46 -10.00 -25.32
C VAL A 122 13.21 -9.58 -23.87
N PHE A 123 12.52 -8.45 -23.64
CA PHE A 123 12.12 -7.92 -22.32
C PHE A 123 11.57 -8.99 -21.37
N LEU A 124 10.61 -9.80 -21.83
CA LEU A 124 9.89 -10.77 -20.98
C LEU A 124 10.79 -11.86 -20.39
N ILE A 125 11.95 -12.13 -21.00
CA ILE A 125 12.91 -13.14 -20.57
C ILE A 125 13.86 -12.56 -19.51
N PHE A 126 14.27 -11.29 -19.67
CA PHE A 126 15.31 -10.67 -18.84
C PHE A 126 14.75 -9.88 -17.64
N PHE A 127 13.48 -9.46 -17.67
CA PHE A 127 12.87 -8.61 -16.63
C PHE A 127 11.58 -9.18 -15.99
N PRO A 128 11.52 -10.47 -15.61
CA PRO A 128 10.35 -11.02 -14.88
C PRO A 128 10.14 -10.33 -13.52
N THR A 129 11.20 -9.78 -12.93
CA THR A 129 11.17 -9.01 -11.68
C THR A 129 10.39 -7.71 -11.81
N THR A 130 10.54 -6.97 -12.92
CA THR A 130 9.76 -5.74 -13.19
C THR A 130 8.25 -6.04 -13.21
N LEU A 131 7.83 -7.11 -13.90
CA LEU A 131 6.42 -7.51 -13.94
C LEU A 131 5.90 -8.00 -12.58
N LEU A 132 6.73 -8.72 -11.82
CA LEU A 132 6.40 -9.18 -10.47
C LEU A 132 6.17 -7.99 -9.53
N PHE A 133 7.09 -7.01 -9.50
CA PHE A 133 6.94 -5.84 -8.63
C PHE A 133 5.80 -4.92 -9.08
N PHE A 134 5.60 -4.72 -10.38
CA PHE A 134 4.39 -4.08 -10.91
C PHE A 134 3.12 -4.73 -10.35
N SER A 135 3.02 -6.05 -10.45
CA SER A 135 1.85 -6.80 -9.95
C SER A 135 1.68 -6.70 -8.43
N ILE A 136 2.76 -6.80 -7.66
CA ILE A 136 2.71 -6.66 -6.19
C ILE A 136 2.25 -5.25 -5.79
N ASN A 137 2.76 -4.21 -6.43
CA ASN A 137 2.35 -2.83 -6.18
C ASN A 137 0.88 -2.60 -6.56
N LEU A 138 0.43 -3.11 -7.71
CA LEU A 138 -0.96 -3.03 -8.16
C LEU A 138 -1.92 -3.75 -7.19
N VAL A 139 -1.59 -4.97 -6.76
CA VAL A 139 -2.37 -5.70 -5.74
C VAL A 139 -2.38 -4.94 -4.41
N THR A 140 -1.26 -4.33 -4.02
CA THR A 140 -1.17 -3.50 -2.80
C THR A 140 -2.08 -2.28 -2.89
N VAL A 141 -2.15 -1.57 -4.03
CA VAL A 141 -3.14 -0.49 -4.25
C VAL A 141 -4.57 -0.99 -4.05
N ILE A 142 -4.93 -2.14 -4.65
CA ILE A 142 -6.28 -2.70 -4.56
C ILE A 142 -6.64 -3.05 -3.10
N LEU A 143 -5.73 -3.74 -2.39
CA LEU A 143 -5.94 -4.10 -0.98
C LEU A 143 -6.10 -2.86 -0.08
N LEU A 144 -5.26 -1.84 -0.28
CA LEU A 144 -5.33 -0.60 0.49
C LEU A 144 -6.59 0.22 0.20
N GLN A 145 -7.07 0.25 -1.05
CA GLN A 145 -8.34 0.91 -1.37
C GLN A 145 -9.55 0.16 -0.79
N VAL A 146 -9.58 -1.17 -0.87
CA VAL A 146 -10.63 -2.00 -0.24
C VAL A 146 -10.64 -1.82 1.28
N GLY A 147 -9.46 -1.63 1.89
CA GLY A 147 -9.33 -1.21 3.29
C GLY A 147 -9.92 0.19 3.52
N SER A 148 -9.39 1.21 2.83
CA SER A 148 -9.77 2.61 3.06
C SER A 148 -11.26 2.89 2.82
N VAL A 149 -11.91 2.21 1.88
CA VAL A 149 -13.36 2.35 1.67
C VAL A 149 -14.14 1.84 2.89
N LYS A 150 -13.72 0.71 3.49
CA LYS A 150 -14.35 0.16 4.69
C LYS A 150 -14.10 1.01 5.93
N GLU A 151 -12.95 1.69 6.02
CA GLU A 151 -12.63 2.61 7.12
C GLU A 151 -13.56 3.86 7.12
N VAL A 152 -14.10 4.25 5.96
CA VAL A 152 -15.12 5.32 5.83
C VAL A 152 -16.54 4.83 6.15
N PHE A 153 -16.81 3.53 6.02
CA PHE A 153 -18.12 2.92 6.28
C PHE A 153 -18.20 2.13 7.59
N ALA A 154 -17.11 2.03 8.35
CA ALA A 154 -17.17 1.62 9.74
C ALA A 154 -17.85 2.75 10.52
N PRO A 155 -19.08 2.56 11.05
CA PRO A 155 -19.65 3.55 11.96
C PRO A 155 -18.72 3.67 13.15
N GLU A 156 -18.49 4.89 13.64
CA GLU A 156 -17.67 5.09 14.84
C GLU A 156 -18.30 4.28 15.98
N GLU A 157 -17.59 3.27 16.51
CA GLU A 157 -17.96 2.55 17.75
C GLU A 157 -17.70 3.41 19.00
N HIS A 158 -18.05 4.69 18.88
CA HIS A 158 -18.03 5.80 19.83
C HIS A 158 -19.11 6.78 19.32
N GLN A 159 -20.26 7.02 19.96
CA GLN A 159 -20.76 6.58 21.26
C GLN A 159 -22.30 6.51 21.23
N THR A 160 -22.91 5.34 21.41
CA THR A 160 -24.26 5.18 21.99
C THR A 160 -24.29 3.81 22.68
N VAL A 161 -24.60 3.70 23.97
CA VAL A 161 -25.85 3.19 24.60
C VAL A 161 -25.38 2.65 25.97
N TYR A 162 -25.94 2.90 27.16
CA TYR A 162 -26.93 3.85 27.70
C TYR A 162 -26.37 4.37 29.06
N GLY A 163 -27.06 5.28 29.77
CA GLY A 163 -26.79 5.51 31.20
C GLY A 163 -26.99 6.93 31.73
N THR A 164 -28.22 7.41 31.65
CA THR A 164 -28.85 8.46 32.48
C THR A 164 -28.29 8.67 33.90
N GLU A 165 -27.87 9.89 34.20
CA GLU A 165 -28.19 10.56 35.49
C GLU A 165 -28.73 11.97 35.22
N TYR A 166 -30.05 12.06 35.06
CA TYR A 166 -30.78 13.28 35.38
C TYR A 166 -30.94 13.35 36.90
N GLY A 167 -30.29 14.31 37.57
CA GLY A 167 -30.84 14.89 38.81
C GLY A 167 -29.93 15.02 40.04
N SER A 168 -30.16 16.15 40.73
CA SER A 168 -29.90 16.41 42.17
C SER A 168 -28.45 16.44 42.69
N SER A 169 -27.84 17.63 42.65
CA SER A 169 -27.65 18.52 43.82
C SER A 169 -26.59 19.58 43.45
N GLN A 170 -26.86 20.89 43.46
CA GLN A 170 -27.04 21.71 44.66
C GLN A 170 -26.11 21.30 45.81
N ASN A 171 -24.87 21.79 45.75
CA ASN A 171 -24.18 22.23 46.95
C ASN A 171 -23.50 23.57 46.66
N TRP A 172 -23.44 24.38 47.71
CA TRP A 172 -23.00 25.78 47.75
C TRP A 172 -21.49 25.89 47.99
#